data_AF-A0A4Z0YGK2-F1
#
_entry.id   AF-A0A4Z0YGK2-F1
#
_cell.length_a   1.000
_cell.length_b   1.000
_cell.length_c   1.000
_cell.angle_alpha   90.00
_cell.angle_beta   90.00
_cell.angle_gamma   90.00
#
_symmetry.space_group_name_H-M   'P 1'
#
loop_
_entity.id
_entity.type
_entity.pdbx_description
1 polymer ?
#
loop_
_entity_poly.entity_id
_entity_poly.type
_entity_poly.pdbx_seq_one_letter_code
_entity_poly.pdbx_strand_id
1 'polypeptide(L)' 'MNTKQKAVLQSKLTVYKVYYQHAERKKDQKRMEQIETFIDELQEQIENSDS' A
#
# COMPACT_ATOMS: atom_id res chain seq x y z
N MET A 1 5.64 -2.66 -16.67
CA MET A 1 4.70 -3.72 -16.21
C MET A 1 3.43 -3.75 -17.09
N ASN A 2 2.68 -4.86 -17.21
CA ASN A 2 1.41 -4.83 -17.96
C ASN A 2 0.32 -4.10 -17.13
N THR A 3 -0.56 -3.35 -17.81
CA THR A 3 -1.71 -2.62 -17.24
C THR A 3 -2.53 -3.42 -16.22
N LYS A 4 -2.74 -4.73 -16.46
CA LYS A 4 -3.46 -5.60 -15.52
C LYS A 4 -2.73 -5.76 -14.19
N GLN A 5 -1.42 -5.97 -14.24
CA GLN A 5 -0.60 -6.10 -13.03
C GLN A 5 -0.55 -4.76 -12.27
N LYS A 6 -0.50 -3.63 -12.99
CA LYS A 6 -0.59 -2.28 -12.40
C LYS A 6 -1.89 -2.06 -11.65
N ALA A 7 -3.01 -2.40 -12.27
CA ALA A 7 -4.32 -2.31 -11.64
C ALA A 7 -4.42 -3.17 -10.36
N VAL A 8 -3.81 -4.36 -10.36
CA VAL A 8 -3.74 -5.22 -9.16
C VAL A 8 -2.92 -4.58 -8.05
N LEU A 9 -1.73 -4.03 -8.35
CA LEU A 9 -0.91 -3.35 -7.34
C LEU A 9 -1.62 -2.12 -6.77
N GLN A 10 -2.27 -1.32 -7.61
CA GLN A 10 -3.06 -0.17 -7.18
C GLN A 10 -4.24 -0.59 -6.28
N SER A 11 -4.93 -1.68 -6.63
CA SER A 11 -6.02 -2.23 -5.80
C SER A 11 -5.51 -2.67 -4.43
N LYS A 12 -4.36 -3.36 -4.37
CA LYS A 12 -3.72 -3.74 -3.10
C LYS A 12 -3.33 -2.51 -2.27
N LEU A 13 -2.74 -1.50 -2.90
CA LEU A 13 -2.36 -0.25 -2.25
C LEU A 13 -3.57 0.45 -1.60
N THR A 14 -4.71 0.51 -2.30
CA THR A 14 -5.96 1.06 -1.74
C THR A 14 -6.40 0.29 -0.50
N VAL A 15 -6.33 -1.04 -0.52
CA VAL A 15 -6.70 -1.87 0.63
C VAL A 15 -5.79 -1.59 1.83
N TYR A 16 -4.47 -1.53 1.64
CA TYR A 16 -3.54 -1.22 2.73
C TYR A 16 -3.74 0.18 3.30
N LYS A 17 -4.03 1.18 2.47
CA LYS A 17 -4.37 2.53 2.96
C LYS A 17 -5.61 2.55 3.85
N VAL A 18 -6.64 1.76 3.52
CA VAL A 18 -7.83 1.61 4.38
C VAL A 18 -7.47 0.95 5.72
N TYR A 19 -6.62 -0.09 5.70
CA TYR A 19 -6.16 -0.73 6.94
C TYR A 19 -5.30 0.20 7.79
N TYR A 20 -4.48 1.06 7.18
CA TYR A 20 -3.70 2.07 7.90
C TYR A 20 -4.62 3.04 8.62
N GLN A 21 -5.62 3.61 7.92
CA GLN A 21 -6.62 4.50 8.53
C GLN A 21 -7.37 3.84 9.68
N HIS A 22 -7.65 2.54 9.57
CA HIS A 22 -8.29 1.79 10.66
C HIS A 22 -7.37 1.61 11.87
N ALA A 23 -6.08 1.34 11.64
CA ALA A 23 -5.08 1.26 12.70
C ALA A 23 -4.87 2.62 13.38
N GLU A 24 -4.83 3.70 12.60
CA GLU A 24 -4.75 5.08 13.08
C GLU A 24 -5.92 5.44 14.00
N ARG A 25 -7.16 5.14 13.59
CA ARG A 25 -8.37 5.35 14.43
C ARG A 25 -8.31 4.57 15.74
N LYS A 26 -7.63 3.42 15.76
CA LYS A 26 -7.42 2.59 16.95
C LYS A 26 -6.17 2.97 17.75
N LYS A 27 -5.38 3.94 17.27
CA LYS A 27 -4.07 4.30 17.83
C LYS A 27 -3.12 3.08 17.94
N ASP A 28 -3.26 2.13 17.01
CA ASP A 28 -2.44 0.92 16.95
C ASP A 28 -1.18 1.19 16.14
N GLN A 29 -0.21 1.84 16.79
CA GLN A 29 1.00 2.32 16.14
C GLN A 29 1.87 1.19 15.57
N LYS A 30 1.98 0.07 16.29
CA LYS A 30 2.69 -1.12 15.79
C LYS A 30 2.11 -1.61 14.46
N ARG A 31 0.79 -1.59 14.34
CA ARG A 31 0.10 -2.00 13.11
C ARG A 31 0.24 -0.98 11.99
N MET A 32 0.28 0.32 12.32
CA MET A 32 0.57 1.37 11.35
C MET A 32 1.96 1.20 10.74
N GLU A 33 3.00 1.04 11.57
CA GLU A 33 4.39 0.83 11.12
C GLU A 33 4.52 -0.37 10.18
N GLN A 34 3.85 -1.49 10.52
CA GLN A 34 3.84 -2.68 9.67
C GLN A 34 3.15 -2.43 8.32
N ILE A 35 2.04 -1.70 8.32
CA ILE A 35 1.27 -1.40 7.09
C ILE A 35 2.03 -0.40 6.21
N GLU A 36 2.72 0.56 6.82
CA GLU A 36 3.50 1.58 6.12
C GLU A 36 4.60 0.96 5.25
N THR A 37 5.33 -0.05 5.76
CA THR A 37 6.31 -0.81 4.96
C THR A 37 5.68 -1.41 3.69
N PHE A 38 4.50 -2.02 3.79
CA PHE A 38 3.82 -2.58 2.62
C PHE A 38 3.32 -1.52 1.64
N ILE A 39 2.92 -0.35 2.16
CA ILE A 39 2.49 0.78 1.33
C ILE A 39 3.68 1.30 0.52
N ASP A 40 4.82 1.52 1.16
CA ASP A 40 6.04 2.03 0.52
C ASP A 40 6.54 1.07 -0.56
N GLU A 41 6.63 -0.23 -0.26
CA GLU A 41 7.02 -1.26 -1.24
C GLU A 41 6.10 -1.31 -2.46
N LEU A 42 4.78 -1.14 -2.26
CA LEU A 42 3.81 -1.13 -3.35
C LEU A 42 3.90 0.15 -4.18
N GLN A 43 4.17 1.29 -3.55
CA GLN A 43 4.36 2.56 -4.27
C GLN A 43 5.63 2.50 -5.12
N GLU A 44 6.74 2.03 -4.56
CA GLU A 44 8.00 1.86 -5.29
C GLU A 44 7.82 0.92 -6.49
N GLN A 45 7.15 -0.22 -6.31
CA GLN A 45 6.86 -1.15 -7.42
C GLN A 45 5.99 -0.51 -8.52
N ILE A 46 5.03 0.33 -8.16
CA ILE A 46 4.18 1.04 -9.12
C ILE A 46 4.98 2.12 -9.87
N GLU A 47 5.82 2.88 -9.17
CA GLU A 47 6.62 3.96 -9.76
C GLU A 47 7.73 3.42 -10.68
N ASN A 48 8.46 2.39 -10.22
CA ASN A 48 9.49 1.73 -11.01
C ASN A 48 8.93 0.95 -12.21
N SER A 49 7.62 0.71 -12.26
CA SER A 49 6.98 0.03 -13.39
C SER A 49 6.47 0.95 -14.50
N ASP A 50 6.52 2.26 -14.26
CA ASP A 50 6.26 3.34 -15.23
C ASP A 50 7.56 3.92 -15.83
N SER A 51 8.73 3.49 -15.34
CA SER A 51 10.07 3.87 -15.84
C SER A 51 10.58 2.96 -16.95
#